data_AF-A0A9W8UHK0-F1
#
_entry.id   AF-A0A9W8UHK0-F1
#
_cell.length_a   1.000
_cell.length_b   1.000
_cell.length_c   1.000
_cell.angle_alpha   90.00
_cell.angle_beta   90.00
_cell.angle_gamma   90.00
#
_symmetry.space_group_name_H-M   'P 1'
#
loop_
_entity.id
_entity.type
_entity.pdbx_description
1 polymer ?
#
loop_
_entity_poly.entity_id
_entity_poly.type
_entity_poly.pdbx_seq_one_letter_code
_entity_poly.pdbx_strand_id
1 'polypeptide(L)'
;MSGDNNLSQKHFGLSRPVISRRLCEKAGKHNDQLTKAERWLFLSRFDLYGKMIAYPDSLDDIEFDKVCGRPPREVLIRTIKAMTGLSSIAEVVRDYWAPDRTDKLRYGGLETITMGWWTFDTSDVYAVDDDYEDDAVAAAAGLVAEKLRPAEFAFENAARARFLLPETTENEGEDSMPSLDESQKTEGELEELHEKHLAQQDAKAKELKGVLQKQLEMELKAASEEDLATIKQLRARMDAEAAEDAQEDDERLKEIEELEMLEDTEAMDMDED
;
A
#
# COMPACT_ATOMS: atom_id res chain seq x y z
N MET A 1 -25.58 11.05 -29.85
CA MET A 1 -25.62 11.89 -28.64
C MET A 1 -24.20 11.91 -28.11
N SER A 2 -23.50 13.05 -28.20
CA SER A 2 -22.15 13.18 -27.66
C SER A 2 -22.29 13.17 -26.14
N GLY A 3 -21.91 12.08 -25.48
CA GLY A 3 -21.85 12.06 -24.03
C GLY A 3 -20.84 13.13 -23.61
N ASP A 4 -21.27 14.12 -22.84
CA ASP A 4 -20.35 15.11 -22.28
C ASP A 4 -19.42 14.38 -21.30
N ASN A 5 -18.26 13.95 -21.79
CA ASN A 5 -17.17 13.49 -20.93
C ASN A 5 -16.85 14.62 -19.96
N ASN A 6 -16.79 14.29 -18.67
CA ASN A 6 -16.38 15.24 -17.64
C ASN A 6 -14.90 15.67 -17.87
N LEU A 7 -14.44 16.74 -17.20
CA LEU A 7 -13.12 17.31 -17.50
C LEU A 7 -12.00 16.32 -17.22
N SER A 8 -12.12 15.55 -16.14
CA SER A 8 -11.16 14.51 -15.80
C SER A 8 -11.06 13.47 -16.92
N GLN A 9 -12.17 13.00 -17.47
CA GLN A 9 -12.16 12.07 -18.61
C GLN A 9 -11.60 12.70 -19.89
N LYS A 10 -11.92 13.97 -20.15
CA LYS A 10 -11.37 14.72 -21.28
C LYS A 10 -9.86 14.83 -21.19
N HIS A 11 -9.35 15.10 -20.00
CA HIS A 11 -7.94 15.38 -19.78
C HIS A 11 -7.09 14.13 -19.52
N PHE A 12 -7.61 13.11 -18.84
CA PHE A 12 -6.87 11.90 -18.43
C PHE A 12 -7.33 10.60 -19.10
N GLY A 13 -8.52 10.57 -19.70
CA GLY A 13 -9.08 9.39 -20.37
C GLY A 13 -10.21 8.71 -19.60
N LEU A 14 -10.82 7.69 -20.21
CA LEU A 14 -11.96 6.95 -19.63
C LEU A 14 -11.55 5.80 -18.71
N SER A 15 -10.33 5.28 -18.90
CA SER A 15 -9.74 4.21 -18.10
C SER A 15 -8.85 4.78 -16.99
N ARG A 16 -8.40 3.91 -16.08
CA ARG A 16 -7.34 4.25 -15.11
C ARG A 16 -6.13 4.81 -15.89
N PRO A 17 -5.54 5.92 -15.43
CA PRO A 17 -4.39 6.51 -16.12
C PRO A 17 -3.19 5.57 -16.03
N VAL A 18 -2.47 5.43 -17.14
CA VAL A 18 -1.15 4.79 -17.13
C VAL A 18 -0.15 5.75 -16.49
N ILE A 19 0.63 5.25 -15.54
CA ILE A 19 1.65 6.00 -14.80
C ILE A 19 2.95 5.22 -14.92
N SER A 20 3.98 5.83 -15.47
CA SER A 20 5.27 5.18 -15.69
C SER A 20 5.98 4.84 -14.38
N ARG A 21 6.83 3.80 -14.43
CA ARG A 21 7.67 3.39 -13.30
C ARG A 21 8.51 4.57 -12.80
N ARG A 22 9.06 5.35 -13.73
CA ARG A 22 9.84 6.57 -13.47
C ARG A 22 9.06 7.64 -12.71
N LEU A 23 7.80 7.89 -13.06
CA LEU A 23 6.98 8.86 -12.35
C LEU A 23 6.61 8.35 -10.94
N CYS A 24 6.35 7.05 -10.79
CA CYS A 24 6.16 6.43 -9.47
C CYS A 24 7.41 6.58 -8.59
N GLU A 25 8.61 6.35 -9.13
CA GLU A 25 9.86 6.58 -8.40
C GLU A 25 10.03 8.04 -7.96
N LYS A 26 9.76 9.00 -8.86
CA LYS A 26 9.77 10.43 -8.52
C LYS A 26 8.75 10.73 -7.42
N ALA A 27 7.54 10.18 -7.53
CA ALA A 27 6.48 10.39 -6.55
C ALA A 27 6.85 9.88 -5.16
N GLY A 28 7.49 8.71 -5.06
CA GLY A 28 7.97 8.16 -3.79
C GLY A 28 9.18 8.92 -3.23
N LYS A 29 10.22 9.15 -4.04
CA LYS A 29 11.50 9.72 -3.60
C LYS A 29 11.53 11.24 -3.50
N HIS A 30 10.72 11.94 -4.28
CA HIS A 30 10.72 13.39 -4.42
C HIS A 30 9.29 13.96 -4.55
N ASN A 31 8.36 13.52 -3.69
CA ASN A 31 6.94 13.91 -3.74
C ASN A 31 6.74 15.44 -3.77
N ASP A 32 7.56 16.18 -3.02
CA ASP A 32 7.57 17.65 -2.95
C ASP A 32 7.87 18.32 -4.31
N GLN A 33 8.55 17.61 -5.22
CA GLN A 33 8.90 18.06 -6.57
C GLN A 33 7.87 17.68 -7.63
N LEU A 34 6.76 17.04 -7.25
CA LEU A 34 5.67 16.76 -8.18
C LEU A 34 5.01 18.07 -8.62
N THR A 35 4.90 18.22 -9.94
CA THR A 35 4.15 19.32 -10.55
C THR A 35 2.66 19.16 -10.30
N LYS A 36 1.92 20.25 -10.48
CA LYS A 36 0.44 20.25 -10.38
C LYS A 36 -0.21 19.23 -11.31
N ALA A 37 0.26 19.13 -12.56
CA ALA A 37 -0.25 18.17 -13.54
C ALA A 37 0.03 16.70 -13.12
N GLU A 38 1.22 16.43 -12.55
CA GLU A 38 1.55 15.10 -12.02
C GLU A 38 0.68 14.74 -10.81
N ARG A 39 0.44 15.68 -9.89
CA ARG A 39 -0.50 15.47 -8.76
C ARG A 39 -1.91 15.16 -9.26
N TRP A 40 -2.39 15.87 -10.27
CA TRP A 40 -3.70 15.59 -10.86
C TRP A 40 -3.77 14.25 -11.60
N LEU A 41 -2.68 13.81 -12.23
CA LEU A 41 -2.61 12.48 -12.83
C LEU A 41 -2.80 11.39 -11.76
N PHE A 42 -2.10 11.48 -10.63
CA PHE A 42 -2.31 10.56 -9.50
C PHE A 42 -3.73 10.67 -8.93
N LEU A 43 -4.27 11.87 -8.74
CA LEU A 43 -5.64 12.07 -8.25
C LEU A 43 -6.68 11.46 -9.21
N SER A 44 -6.41 11.46 -10.52
CA SER A 44 -7.31 10.91 -11.55
C SER A 44 -7.45 9.38 -11.53
N ARG A 45 -6.64 8.68 -10.71
CA ARG A 45 -6.87 7.26 -10.39
C ARG A 45 -8.12 7.05 -9.54
N PHE A 46 -8.50 8.05 -8.76
CA PHE A 46 -9.64 8.02 -7.85
C PHE A 46 -9.58 6.91 -6.78
N ASP A 47 -8.38 6.59 -6.31
CA ASP A 47 -8.09 5.64 -5.24
C ASP A 47 -7.27 6.29 -4.11
N LEU A 48 -7.08 5.57 -2.99
CA LEU A 48 -6.34 6.09 -1.84
C LEU A 48 -4.85 6.29 -2.13
N TYR A 49 -4.22 5.41 -2.92
CA TYR A 49 -2.80 5.55 -3.28
C TYR A 49 -2.56 6.82 -4.09
N GLY A 50 -3.42 7.11 -5.07
CA GLY A 50 -3.41 8.34 -5.84
C GLY A 50 -3.64 9.57 -4.97
N LYS A 51 -4.60 9.50 -4.03
CA LYS A 51 -4.84 10.57 -3.05
C LYS A 51 -3.60 10.82 -2.17
N MET A 52 -2.98 9.76 -1.64
CA MET A 52 -1.79 9.82 -0.80
C MET A 52 -0.64 10.54 -1.51
N ILE A 53 -0.39 10.20 -2.77
CA ILE A 53 0.68 10.83 -3.55
C ILE A 53 0.34 12.29 -3.89
N ALA A 54 -0.90 12.55 -4.29
CA ALA A 54 -1.32 13.87 -4.77
C ALA A 54 -1.49 14.90 -3.63
N TYR A 55 -2.03 14.49 -2.48
CA TYR A 55 -2.33 15.34 -1.32
C TYR A 55 -2.04 14.58 -0.01
N PRO A 56 -0.75 14.30 0.30
CA PRO A 56 -0.37 13.47 1.45
C PRO A 56 -0.93 13.97 2.78
N ASP A 57 -0.92 15.29 3.00
CA ASP A 57 -1.39 15.91 4.26
C ASP A 57 -2.93 15.94 4.39
N SER A 58 -3.67 15.44 3.39
CA SER A 58 -5.14 15.43 3.39
C SER A 58 -5.75 14.13 3.93
N LEU A 59 -4.93 13.11 4.19
CA LEU A 59 -5.40 11.82 4.70
C LEU A 59 -5.64 11.90 6.21
N ASP A 60 -6.76 11.34 6.65
CA ASP A 60 -6.94 11.05 8.07
C ASP A 60 -6.17 9.77 8.49
N ASP A 61 -6.15 9.47 9.79
CA ASP A 61 -5.45 8.29 10.31
C ASP A 61 -5.97 6.97 9.71
N ILE A 62 -7.27 6.88 9.41
CA ILE A 62 -7.88 5.65 8.89
C ILE A 62 -7.44 5.42 7.44
N GLU A 63 -7.48 6.48 6.63
CA GLU A 63 -6.99 6.45 5.25
C GLU A 63 -5.49 6.16 5.21
N PHE A 64 -4.71 6.79 6.10
CA PHE A 64 -3.27 6.58 6.21
C PHE A 64 -2.95 5.12 6.56
N ASP A 65 -3.61 4.58 7.59
CA ASP A 65 -3.41 3.19 8.02
C ASP A 65 -3.77 2.21 6.89
N LYS A 66 -4.85 2.47 6.15
CA LYS A 66 -5.23 1.64 4.99
C LYS A 66 -4.17 1.68 3.88
N VAL A 67 -3.60 2.85 3.57
CA VAL A 67 -2.50 2.96 2.59
C VAL A 67 -1.25 2.20 3.04
N CYS A 68 -1.00 2.14 4.34
CA CYS A 68 0.11 1.37 4.91
C CYS A 68 -0.18 -0.14 5.00
N GLY A 69 -1.33 -0.61 4.49
CA GLY A 69 -1.74 -2.00 4.56
C GLY A 69 -2.06 -2.47 5.98
N ARG A 70 -2.38 -1.56 6.92
CA ARG A 70 -2.72 -1.91 8.31
C ARG A 70 -4.18 -2.34 8.43
N PRO A 71 -4.54 -3.12 9.49
CA PRO A 71 -5.92 -3.51 9.74
C PRO A 71 -6.89 -2.34 9.87
N PRO A 72 -8.21 -2.58 9.67
CA PRO A 72 -9.24 -1.60 10.00
C PRO A 72 -9.08 -1.07 11.43
N ARG A 73 -9.29 0.23 11.64
CA ARG A 73 -8.97 0.92 12.90
C ARG A 73 -9.44 0.20 14.18
N GLU A 74 -10.66 -0.35 14.17
CA GLU A 74 -11.19 -1.10 15.33
C GLU A 74 -10.39 -2.38 15.61
N VAL A 75 -10.02 -3.10 14.55
CA VAL A 75 -9.18 -4.29 14.59
C VAL A 75 -7.76 -3.92 15.04
N LEU A 76 -7.16 -2.89 14.42
CA LEU A 76 -5.82 -2.40 14.74
C LEU A 76 -5.70 -2.02 16.23
N ILE A 77 -6.64 -1.26 16.77
CA ILE A 77 -6.61 -0.85 18.19
C ILE A 77 -6.73 -2.06 19.12
N ARG A 78 -7.63 -3.01 18.81
CA ARG A 78 -7.80 -4.24 19.60
C ARG A 78 -6.52 -5.07 19.57
N THR A 79 -5.91 -5.23 18.39
CA THR A 79 -4.65 -5.95 18.22
C THR A 79 -3.50 -5.28 18.99
N ILE A 80 -3.31 -3.97 18.86
CA ILE A 80 -2.30 -3.22 19.63
C ILE A 80 -2.52 -3.44 21.13
N LYS A 81 -3.78 -3.35 21.60
CA LYS A 81 -4.11 -3.53 23.00
C LYS A 81 -3.81 -4.92 23.50
N ALA A 82 -4.16 -5.94 22.73
CA ALA A 82 -3.91 -7.33 23.08
C ALA A 82 -2.40 -7.65 23.11
N MET A 83 -1.64 -7.17 22.13
CA MET A 83 -0.24 -7.54 21.94
C MET A 83 0.75 -6.73 22.77
N THR A 84 0.42 -5.47 23.05
CA THR A 84 1.35 -4.53 23.71
C THR A 84 0.81 -3.96 25.02
N GLY A 85 -0.49 -4.12 25.31
CA GLY A 85 -1.16 -3.47 26.43
C GLY A 85 -1.42 -1.97 26.24
N LEU A 86 -0.96 -1.38 25.13
CA LEU A 86 -1.11 0.06 24.80
C LEU A 86 -2.32 0.30 23.88
N SER A 87 -2.66 1.56 23.62
CA SER A 87 -3.91 1.90 22.92
C SER A 87 -3.70 2.45 21.50
N SER A 88 -2.46 2.69 21.08
CA SER A 88 -2.15 3.24 19.75
C SER A 88 -0.69 3.00 19.34
N ILE A 89 -0.41 3.03 18.03
CA ILE A 89 0.96 2.94 17.49
C ILE A 89 1.85 4.04 18.08
N ALA A 90 1.35 5.27 18.19
CA ALA A 90 2.10 6.39 18.76
C ALA A 90 2.49 6.17 20.23
N GLU A 91 1.66 5.47 21.02
CA GLU A 91 2.03 5.05 22.37
C GLU A 91 3.11 3.97 22.34
N VAL A 92 2.98 2.96 21.47
CA VAL A 92 3.96 1.88 21.34
C VAL A 92 5.32 2.42 20.90
N VAL A 93 5.36 3.30 19.90
CA VAL A 93 6.61 3.94 19.42
C VAL A 93 7.26 4.74 20.54
N ARG A 94 6.49 5.54 21.28
CA ARG A 94 7.02 6.33 22.40
C ARG A 94 7.57 5.45 23.50
N ASP A 95 6.85 4.37 23.84
CA ASP A 95 7.30 3.40 24.84
C ASP A 95 8.57 2.71 24.34
N TYR A 96 8.63 2.29 23.07
CA TYR A 96 9.76 1.57 22.44
C TYR A 96 11.11 2.32 22.47
N TRP A 97 11.06 3.65 22.41
CA TRP A 97 12.27 4.48 22.48
C TRP A 97 12.57 5.01 23.89
N ALA A 98 11.78 4.64 24.92
CA ALA A 98 11.95 5.14 26.28
C ALA A 98 13.06 4.40 27.05
N PRO A 99 14.15 5.08 27.47
CA PRO A 99 15.37 4.44 27.98
C PRO A 99 15.19 3.59 29.25
N ASP A 100 14.11 3.82 30.01
CA ASP A 100 13.87 3.18 31.30
C ASP A 100 12.76 2.10 31.23
N ARG A 101 12.14 1.91 30.06
CA ARG A 101 10.97 1.02 29.89
C ARG A 101 11.15 -0.04 28.80
N THR A 102 12.13 0.11 27.93
CA THR A 102 12.28 -0.81 26.81
C THR A 102 13.33 -1.86 26.97
N ASP A 103 12.84 -3.11 26.98
CA ASP A 103 13.40 -4.09 26.05
C ASP A 103 12.53 -5.31 25.75
N LYS A 104 11.19 -5.27 25.90
CA LYS A 104 10.40 -6.51 25.89
C LYS A 104 9.06 -6.40 25.16
N LEU A 105 9.07 -5.96 23.89
CA LEU A 105 8.03 -6.47 23.01
C LEU A 105 8.18 -7.99 22.99
N ARG A 106 7.13 -8.68 23.44
CA ARG A 106 7.07 -10.15 23.42
C ARG A 106 7.06 -10.64 21.98
N TYR A 107 7.37 -11.92 21.78
CA TYR A 107 7.39 -12.55 20.45
C TYR A 107 6.13 -12.19 19.64
N GLY A 108 4.93 -12.40 20.21
CA GLY A 108 3.68 -12.09 19.52
C GLY A 108 3.49 -10.61 19.15
N GLY A 109 4.04 -9.69 19.94
CA GLY A 109 4.07 -8.26 19.58
C GLY A 109 5.00 -7.98 18.40
N LEU A 110 6.20 -8.58 18.40
CA LEU A 110 7.16 -8.46 17.30
C LEU A 110 6.64 -9.09 16.00
N GLU A 111 6.03 -10.27 16.10
CA GLU A 111 5.39 -10.97 14.98
C GLU A 111 4.27 -10.10 14.37
N THR A 112 3.34 -9.64 15.22
CA THR A 112 2.23 -8.79 14.81
C THR A 112 2.72 -7.53 14.09
N ILE A 113 3.71 -6.83 14.63
CA ILE A 113 4.27 -5.62 14.00
C ILE A 113 4.96 -5.97 12.68
N THR A 114 5.70 -7.08 12.64
CA THR A 114 6.38 -7.55 11.42
C THR A 114 5.40 -7.85 10.30
N MET A 115 4.26 -8.44 10.65
CA MET A 115 3.13 -8.70 9.76
C MET A 115 2.28 -7.45 9.45
N GLY A 116 2.75 -6.22 9.74
CA GLY A 116 1.98 -5.00 9.42
C GLY A 116 0.81 -4.75 10.35
N TRP A 117 0.93 -5.16 11.61
CA TRP A 117 -0.09 -5.11 12.67
C TRP A 117 -1.24 -6.10 12.50
N TRP A 118 -1.10 -7.06 11.60
CA TRP A 118 -2.03 -8.17 11.43
C TRP A 118 -1.77 -9.30 12.42
N THR A 119 -2.84 -10.03 12.72
CA THR A 119 -2.77 -11.40 13.26
C THR A 119 -3.39 -12.34 12.23
N PHE A 120 -3.03 -13.63 12.25
CA PHE A 120 -3.64 -14.63 11.35
C PHE A 120 -5.17 -14.59 11.42
N ASP A 121 -5.75 -14.64 12.62
CA ASP A 121 -7.21 -14.61 12.84
C ASP A 121 -7.91 -13.41 12.16
N THR A 122 -7.26 -12.24 12.19
CA THR A 122 -7.83 -11.02 11.61
C THR A 122 -7.54 -10.84 10.13
N SER A 123 -6.42 -11.38 9.66
CA SER A 123 -6.01 -11.29 8.26
C SER A 123 -7.01 -12.05 7.39
N ASP A 124 -7.37 -13.27 7.79
CA ASP A 124 -8.31 -14.11 7.02
C ASP A 124 -9.70 -13.47 6.82
N VAL A 125 -10.10 -12.56 7.71
CA VAL A 125 -11.41 -11.90 7.66
C VAL A 125 -11.34 -10.52 7.01
N TYR A 126 -10.31 -9.74 7.31
CA TYR A 126 -10.28 -8.31 7.00
C TYR A 126 -9.18 -7.89 6.03
N ALA A 127 -8.21 -8.76 5.75
CA ALA A 127 -7.33 -8.52 4.63
C ALA A 127 -8.18 -8.59 3.35
N VAL A 128 -7.95 -7.64 2.48
CA VAL A 128 -8.55 -7.62 1.15
C VAL A 128 -7.39 -7.82 0.20
N ASP A 129 -7.50 -8.82 -0.66
CA ASP A 129 -6.70 -8.89 -1.87
C ASP A 129 -7.14 -7.70 -2.73
N ASP A 130 -6.59 -6.51 -2.46
CA ASP A 130 -6.56 -5.47 -3.46
C ASP A 130 -5.71 -6.08 -4.58
N ASP A 131 -6.34 -6.59 -5.64
CA ASP A 131 -5.64 -6.96 -6.86
C ASP A 131 -4.76 -5.76 -7.23
N TYR A 132 -3.47 -5.85 -6.94
CA TYR A 132 -2.52 -4.77 -7.12
C TYR A 132 -2.24 -4.66 -8.62
N GLU A 133 -3.22 -4.14 -9.37
CA GLU A 133 -3.09 -3.86 -10.79
C GLU A 133 -1.98 -2.82 -11.09
N ASP A 134 -1.33 -2.25 -10.06
CA ASP A 134 -0.26 -1.26 -10.20
C ASP A 134 0.62 -1.16 -8.92
N ASP A 135 1.44 -2.19 -8.69
CA ASP A 135 2.41 -2.28 -7.59
C ASP A 135 3.29 -1.04 -7.44
N ALA A 136 3.65 -0.40 -8.57
CA ALA A 136 4.54 0.75 -8.57
C ALA A 136 3.90 1.97 -7.88
N VAL A 137 2.61 2.21 -8.08
CA VAL A 137 1.89 3.31 -7.42
C VAL A 137 1.69 3.03 -5.94
N ALA A 138 1.36 1.79 -5.57
CA ALA A 138 1.23 1.39 -4.16
C ALA A 138 2.58 1.56 -3.43
N ALA A 139 3.67 1.10 -4.03
CA ALA A 139 5.03 1.27 -3.49
C ALA A 139 5.40 2.75 -3.35
N ALA A 140 5.09 3.59 -4.35
CA ALA A 140 5.32 5.02 -4.28
C ALA A 140 4.54 5.67 -3.13
N ALA A 141 3.26 5.30 -2.95
CA ALA A 141 2.44 5.79 -1.84
C ALA A 141 3.00 5.35 -0.47
N GLY A 142 3.50 4.12 -0.36
CA GLY A 142 4.19 3.62 0.82
C GLY A 142 5.44 4.44 1.19
N LEU A 143 6.27 4.79 0.20
CA LEU A 143 7.43 5.67 0.41
C LEU A 143 7.03 7.09 0.86
N VAL A 144 5.90 7.60 0.37
CA VAL A 144 5.36 8.88 0.85
C VAL A 144 4.88 8.73 2.30
N ALA A 145 4.25 7.61 2.66
CA ALA A 145 3.76 7.35 4.02
C ALA A 145 4.90 7.28 5.03
N GLU A 146 6.00 6.60 4.66
CA GLU A 146 7.22 6.54 5.47
C GLU A 146 7.76 7.94 5.81
N LYS A 147 7.75 8.86 4.85
CA LYS A 147 8.21 10.24 5.05
C LYS A 147 7.31 11.08 5.95
N LEU A 148 6.01 10.80 5.97
CA LEU A 148 5.07 11.50 6.85
C LEU A 148 5.18 11.04 8.30
N ARG A 149 5.48 9.75 8.53
CA ARG A 149 5.58 9.15 9.88
C ARG A 149 6.88 8.38 10.10
N PRO A 150 8.06 9.00 9.93
CA PRO A 150 9.35 8.29 9.92
C PRO A 150 9.65 7.55 11.23
N ALA A 151 9.15 8.04 12.37
CA ALA A 151 9.33 7.37 13.66
C ALA A 151 8.53 6.06 13.78
N GLU A 152 7.34 5.97 13.18
CA GLU A 152 6.55 4.74 13.16
C GLU A 152 7.25 3.68 12.30
N PHE A 153 7.70 4.05 11.10
CA PHE A 153 8.39 3.13 10.19
C PHE A 153 9.76 2.71 10.71
N ALA A 154 10.53 3.62 11.32
CA ALA A 154 11.79 3.26 11.96
C ALA A 154 11.59 2.26 13.11
N PHE A 155 10.51 2.41 13.88
CA PHE A 155 10.12 1.47 14.91
C PHE A 155 9.71 0.11 14.32
N GLU A 156 8.84 0.07 13.31
CA GLU A 156 8.40 -1.17 12.66
C GLU A 156 9.58 -1.94 12.04
N ASN A 157 10.52 -1.23 11.40
CA ASN A 157 11.75 -1.81 10.86
C ASN A 157 12.65 -2.38 11.97
N ALA A 158 12.78 -1.68 13.10
CA ALA A 158 13.56 -2.18 14.24
C ALA A 158 12.91 -3.43 14.88
N ALA A 159 11.58 -3.45 14.99
CA ALA A 159 10.83 -4.62 15.44
C ALA A 159 11.02 -5.81 14.50
N ARG A 160 10.92 -5.61 13.18
CA ARG A 160 11.17 -6.63 12.16
C ARG A 160 12.59 -7.17 12.22
N ALA A 161 13.60 -6.29 12.32
CA ALA A 161 14.99 -6.71 12.43
C ALA A 161 15.24 -7.57 13.68
N ARG A 162 14.56 -7.25 14.80
CA ARG A 162 14.63 -8.04 16.03
C ARG A 162 13.91 -9.38 15.90
N PHE A 163 12.75 -9.43 15.26
CA PHE A 163 11.99 -10.66 15.04
C PHE A 163 12.80 -11.73 14.27
N LEU A 164 13.63 -11.30 13.32
CA LEU A 164 14.48 -12.17 12.50
C LEU A 164 15.70 -12.75 13.25
N LEU A 165 15.89 -12.43 14.54
CA LEU A 165 16.99 -12.98 15.32
C LEU A 165 16.65 -14.39 15.85
N PRO A 166 17.63 -15.32 15.90
CA PRO A 166 17.40 -16.67 16.43
C PRO A 166 16.94 -16.71 17.90
N GLU A 167 17.43 -15.78 18.75
CA GLU A 167 17.08 -15.76 20.17
C GLU A 167 15.61 -15.36 20.43
N THR A 168 14.95 -14.72 19.46
CA THR A 168 13.52 -14.40 19.54
C THR A 168 12.65 -15.60 19.19
N THR A 169 13.02 -16.42 18.21
CA THR A 169 12.27 -17.63 17.81
C THR A 169 12.36 -18.77 18.82
N GLU A 170 13.44 -18.86 19.60
CA GLU A 170 13.56 -19.87 20.67
C GLU A 170 12.62 -19.61 21.87
N ASN A 171 12.06 -18.40 21.98
CA ASN A 171 11.14 -18.00 23.05
C ASN A 171 9.64 -18.12 22.66
N GLU A 172 9.32 -18.73 21.51
CA GLU A 172 7.93 -18.97 21.06
C GLU A 172 7.06 -19.70 22.10
N GLY A 173 7.68 -20.54 22.94
CA GLY A 173 6.97 -21.45 23.85
C GLY A 173 6.38 -20.84 25.14
N GLU A 174 6.71 -19.59 25.51
CA GLU A 174 6.26 -19.00 26.79
C GLU A 174 5.13 -17.97 26.67
N ASP A 175 4.86 -17.42 25.48
CA ASP A 175 3.83 -16.38 25.27
C ASP A 175 3.05 -16.65 23.97
N SER A 176 2.04 -17.54 24.03
CA SER A 176 1.14 -17.76 22.88
C SER A 176 0.40 -16.47 22.52
N MET A 177 0.19 -16.25 21.23
CA MET A 177 -0.62 -15.13 20.73
C MET A 177 -1.98 -15.08 21.44
N PRO A 178 -2.41 -13.93 21.99
CA PRO A 178 -3.73 -13.79 22.57
C PRO A 178 -4.79 -14.04 21.49
N SER A 179 -5.71 -14.96 21.79
CA SER A 179 -6.89 -15.27 20.98
C SER A 179 -7.78 -14.04 20.84
N LEU A 180 -8.04 -13.62 19.60
CA LEU A 180 -8.98 -12.54 19.27
C LEU A 180 -10.38 -13.10 19.01
N ASP A 181 -11.39 -12.22 18.93
CA ASP A 181 -12.80 -12.64 18.79
C ASP A 181 -13.03 -13.54 17.58
N GLU A 182 -12.24 -13.36 16.51
CA GLU A 182 -12.30 -14.14 15.27
C GLU A 182 -11.94 -15.62 15.51
N SER A 183 -10.96 -15.91 16.38
CA SER A 183 -10.57 -17.30 16.70
C SER A 183 -11.66 -18.13 17.41
N GLN A 184 -12.70 -17.48 17.94
CA GLN A 184 -13.82 -18.15 18.62
C GLN A 184 -15.03 -18.35 17.69
N LYS A 185 -14.95 -17.89 16.44
CA LYS A 185 -16.03 -17.98 15.46
C LYS A 185 -15.93 -19.26 14.65
N THR A 186 -17.08 -19.72 14.19
CA THR A 186 -17.15 -20.78 13.20
C THR A 186 -16.73 -20.27 11.83
N GLU A 187 -16.32 -21.18 10.94
CA GLU A 187 -15.95 -20.85 9.55
C GLU A 187 -17.04 -20.05 8.83
N GLY A 188 -18.31 -20.45 8.96
CA GLY A 188 -19.43 -19.72 8.36
C GLY A 188 -19.64 -18.31 8.94
N GLU A 189 -19.38 -18.10 10.24
CA GLU A 189 -19.44 -16.75 10.82
C GLU A 189 -18.28 -15.86 10.36
N LEU A 190 -17.12 -16.45 10.05
CA LEU A 190 -15.97 -15.73 9.51
C LEU A 190 -16.22 -15.33 8.04
N GLU A 191 -16.78 -16.24 7.24
CA GLU A 191 -17.19 -15.97 5.86
C GLU A 191 -18.23 -14.83 5.79
N GLU A 192 -19.27 -14.87 6.63
CA GLU A 192 -20.27 -13.79 6.71
C GLU A 192 -19.65 -12.44 7.09
N LEU A 193 -18.66 -12.43 7.99
CA LEU A 193 -17.95 -11.22 8.38
C LEU A 193 -17.08 -10.69 7.25
N HIS A 194 -16.37 -11.56 6.54
CA HIS A 194 -15.54 -11.22 5.40
C HIS A 194 -16.37 -10.62 4.27
N GLU A 195 -17.48 -11.27 3.85
CA GLU A 195 -18.38 -10.76 2.82
C GLU A 195 -18.95 -9.38 3.19
N LYS A 196 -19.36 -9.21 4.45
CA LYS A 196 -19.84 -7.92 4.95
C LYS A 196 -18.74 -6.86 4.92
N HIS A 197 -17.50 -7.23 5.24
CA HIS A 197 -16.36 -6.33 5.17
C HIS A 197 -16.09 -5.88 3.73
N LEU A 198 -16.04 -6.82 2.79
CA LEU A 198 -15.86 -6.54 1.36
C LEU A 198 -16.92 -5.58 0.84
N ALA A 199 -18.20 -5.84 1.12
CA ALA A 199 -19.30 -4.96 0.70
C ALA A 199 -19.17 -3.54 1.27
N GLN A 200 -18.67 -3.39 2.49
CA GLN A 200 -18.39 -2.08 3.09
C GLN A 200 -17.19 -1.38 2.42
N GLN A 201 -16.14 -2.11 2.07
CA GLN A 201 -14.98 -1.57 1.36
C GLN A 201 -15.36 -1.09 -0.03
N ASP A 202 -16.15 -1.86 -0.78
CA ASP A 202 -16.67 -1.47 -2.09
C ASP A 202 -17.50 -0.18 -2.02
N ALA A 203 -18.37 -0.08 -1.01
CA ALA A 203 -19.17 1.12 -0.80
C ALA A 203 -18.28 2.35 -0.51
N LYS A 204 -17.28 2.20 0.36
CA LYS A 204 -16.31 3.26 0.67
C LYS A 204 -15.45 3.65 -0.53
N ALA A 205 -14.97 2.68 -1.31
CA ALA A 205 -14.18 2.93 -2.52
C ALA A 205 -15.00 3.71 -3.56
N LYS A 206 -16.28 3.36 -3.73
CA LYS A 206 -17.20 4.09 -4.62
C LYS A 206 -17.47 5.51 -4.14
N GLU A 207 -17.64 5.71 -2.83
CA GLU A 207 -17.79 7.04 -2.24
C GLU A 207 -16.53 7.89 -2.45
N LEU A 208 -15.36 7.34 -2.09
CA LEU A 208 -14.06 7.99 -2.28
C LEU A 208 -13.86 8.39 -3.75
N LYS A 209 -14.13 7.47 -4.68
CA LYS A 209 -14.05 7.76 -6.12
C LYS A 209 -14.89 8.98 -6.50
N GLY A 210 -16.12 9.07 -6.00
CA GLY A 210 -17.00 10.21 -6.23
C GLY A 210 -16.49 11.52 -5.60
N VAL A 211 -15.87 11.46 -4.42
CA VAL A 211 -15.26 12.62 -3.75
C VAL A 211 -14.04 13.12 -4.53
N LEU A 212 -13.10 12.23 -4.85
CA LEU A 212 -11.87 12.57 -5.58
C LEU A 212 -12.18 13.06 -7.00
N GLN A 213 -13.17 12.46 -7.67
CA GLN A 213 -13.64 12.96 -8.96
C GLN A 213 -14.16 14.39 -8.86
N LYS A 214 -15.01 14.70 -7.88
CA LYS A 214 -15.50 16.08 -7.69
C LYS A 214 -14.36 17.05 -7.39
N GLN A 215 -13.40 16.66 -6.56
CA GLN A 215 -12.22 17.46 -6.27
C GLN A 215 -11.44 17.76 -7.56
N LEU A 216 -11.11 16.73 -8.34
CA LEU A 216 -10.36 16.90 -9.59
C LEU A 216 -11.12 17.79 -10.59
N GLU A 217 -12.44 17.60 -10.74
CA GLU A 217 -13.28 18.45 -11.59
C GLU A 217 -13.26 19.93 -11.16
N MET A 218 -13.27 20.20 -9.85
CA MET A 218 -13.15 21.57 -9.35
C MET A 218 -11.78 22.17 -9.66
N GLU A 219 -10.71 21.41 -9.45
CA GLU A 219 -9.35 21.87 -9.70
C GLU A 219 -9.08 22.10 -11.20
N LEU A 220 -9.61 21.22 -12.07
CA LEU A 220 -9.52 21.37 -13.53
C LEU A 220 -10.34 22.57 -14.05
N LYS A 221 -11.50 22.89 -13.44
CA LYS A 221 -12.26 24.10 -13.78
C LYS A 221 -11.52 25.39 -13.43
N ALA A 222 -10.71 25.35 -12.37
CA ALA A 222 -9.90 26.47 -11.93
C ALA A 222 -8.51 26.50 -12.60
N ALA A 223 -8.18 25.52 -13.44
CA ALA A 223 -6.89 25.40 -14.11
C ALA A 223 -6.72 26.48 -15.19
N SER A 224 -5.49 26.98 -15.33
CA SER A 224 -5.13 27.86 -16.44
C SER A 224 -5.01 27.08 -17.76
N GLU A 225 -4.99 27.77 -18.90
CA GLU A 225 -4.74 27.11 -20.19
C GLU A 225 -3.35 26.45 -20.25
N GLU A 226 -2.36 27.05 -19.58
CA GLU A 226 -1.01 26.50 -19.44
C GLU A 226 -1.04 25.20 -18.63
N ASP A 227 -1.73 25.18 -17.48
CA ASP A 227 -1.91 23.98 -16.66
C ASP A 227 -2.51 22.83 -17.50
N LEU A 228 -3.55 23.11 -18.28
CA LEU A 228 -4.21 22.13 -19.14
C LEU A 228 -3.32 21.65 -20.29
N ALA A 229 -2.47 22.53 -20.83
CA ALA A 229 -1.47 22.16 -21.85
C ALA A 229 -0.39 21.24 -21.27
N THR A 230 0.06 21.49 -20.03
CA THR A 230 1.00 20.62 -19.32
C THR A 230 0.43 19.23 -19.10
N ILE A 231 -0.87 19.08 -18.78
CA ILE A 231 -1.51 17.76 -18.67
C ILE A 231 -1.41 16.99 -19.99
N LYS A 232 -1.64 17.65 -21.12
CA LYS A 232 -1.57 17.01 -22.44
C LYS A 232 -0.15 16.52 -22.76
N GLN A 233 0.86 17.33 -22.43
CA GLN A 233 2.26 16.94 -22.60
C GLN A 233 2.65 15.79 -21.66
N LEU A 234 2.19 15.85 -20.40
CA LEU A 234 2.42 14.81 -19.41
C LEU A 234 1.87 13.47 -19.90
N ARG A 235 0.65 13.43 -20.45
CA ARG A 235 0.08 12.20 -20.99
C ARG A 235 0.87 11.61 -22.13
N ALA A 236 1.26 12.44 -23.11
CA ALA A 236 2.10 11.98 -24.20
C ALA A 236 3.44 11.41 -23.70
N ARG A 237 3.99 11.98 -22.61
CA ARG A 237 5.17 11.43 -21.94
C ARG A 237 4.88 10.10 -21.24
N MET A 238 3.76 9.97 -20.52
CA MET A 238 3.38 8.72 -19.85
C MET A 238 3.14 7.59 -20.85
N ASP A 239 2.48 7.87 -21.98
CA ASP A 239 2.25 6.86 -23.02
C ASP A 239 3.58 6.37 -23.64
N ALA A 240 4.56 7.28 -23.82
CA ALA A 240 5.88 6.92 -24.32
C ALA A 240 6.71 6.14 -23.29
N GLU A 241 6.77 6.62 -22.04
CA GLU A 241 7.50 5.96 -20.96
C GLU A 241 6.90 4.58 -20.63
N ALA A 242 5.58 4.42 -20.69
CA ALA A 242 4.96 3.11 -20.48
C ALA A 242 5.26 2.10 -21.59
N ALA A 243 5.43 2.57 -22.84
CA ALA A 243 5.86 1.71 -23.94
C ALA A 243 7.32 1.27 -23.78
N GLU A 244 8.18 2.16 -23.25
CA GLU A 244 9.56 1.83 -22.88
C GLU A 244 9.59 0.84 -21.71
N ASP A 245 8.83 1.09 -20.63
CA ASP A 245 8.72 0.21 -19.47
C ASP A 245 8.29 -1.22 -19.89
N ALA A 246 7.29 -1.32 -20.78
CA ALA A 246 6.82 -2.61 -21.30
C ALA A 246 7.87 -3.32 -22.16
N GLN A 247 8.65 -2.57 -22.96
CA GLN A 247 9.74 -3.15 -23.73
C GLN A 247 10.85 -3.69 -22.81
N GLU A 248 11.21 -2.95 -21.76
CA GLU A 248 12.18 -3.42 -20.76
C GLU A 248 11.72 -4.68 -20.04
N ASP A 249 10.42 -4.76 -19.70
CA ASP A 249 9.84 -5.95 -19.06
C ASP A 249 9.85 -7.16 -20.00
N ASP A 250 9.52 -6.97 -21.29
CA ASP A 250 9.61 -8.02 -22.32
C ASP A 250 11.05 -8.51 -22.53
N GLU A 251 12.04 -7.60 -22.48
CA GLU A 251 13.46 -7.95 -22.59
C GLU A 251 13.94 -8.72 -21.36
N ARG A 252 13.57 -8.28 -20.15
CA ARG A 252 13.87 -8.98 -18.90
C ARG A 252 13.27 -10.38 -18.84
N LEU A 253 12.02 -10.53 -19.26
CA LEU A 253 11.35 -11.83 -19.25
C LEU A 253 12.05 -12.83 -20.18
N LYS A 254 12.53 -12.37 -21.35
CA LYS A 254 13.32 -13.21 -22.25
C LYS A 254 14.68 -13.59 -21.66
N GLU A 255 15.34 -12.67 -20.96
CA GLU A 255 16.60 -12.96 -20.27
C GLU A 255 16.40 -14.01 -19.16
N ILE A 256 15.31 -13.90 -18.39
CA ILE A 256 14.94 -14.89 -17.37
C ILE A 256 14.66 -16.25 -18.02
N GLU A 257 13.85 -16.30 -19.09
CA GLU A 257 13.54 -17.54 -19.81
C GLU A 257 14.80 -18.19 -20.40
N GLU A 258 15.75 -17.39 -20.91
CA GLU A 258 17.03 -17.89 -21.40
C GLU A 258 17.89 -18.47 -20.27
N LEU A 259 17.94 -17.81 -19.12
CA LEU A 259 18.66 -18.32 -17.94
C LEU A 259 18.03 -19.60 -17.37
N GLU A 260 16.71 -19.67 -17.28
CA GLU A 260 15.99 -20.87 -16.83
C GLU A 260 16.24 -22.06 -17.76
N MET A 261 16.22 -21.85 -19.08
CA MET A 261 16.57 -22.90 -20.05
C MET A 261 18.03 -23.38 -19.92
N LEU A 262 18.97 -22.48 -19.62
CA LEU A 262 20.37 -22.84 -19.40
C LEU A 262 20.55 -23.63 -18.11
N GLU A 263 19.88 -23.26 -17.02
CA GLU A 263 19.88 -24.01 -15.76
C GLU A 263 19.27 -25.41 -15.92
N ASP A 264 18.16 -25.53 -16.66
CA ASP A 264 17.54 -26.83 -16.96
C ASP A 264 18.43 -27.72 -17.84
N THR A 265 19.18 -27.12 -18.78
CA THR A 265 20.13 -27.88 -19.63
C THR A 265 21.35 -28.34 -18.83
N GLU A 266 21.89 -27.50 -17.95
CA GLU A 266 22.98 -27.88 -17.04
C GLU A 266 22.55 -28.94 -16.02
N ALA A 267 21.29 -28.91 -15.55
CA ALA A 267 20.75 -29.94 -14.67
C ALA A 267 20.58 -31.30 -15.37
N MET A 268 20.18 -31.32 -16.65
CA MET A 268 20.09 -32.55 -17.44
C MET A 268 21.46 -33.15 -17.77
N ASP A 269 22.48 -32.32 -18.03
CA ASP A 269 23.85 -32.78 -18.30
C ASP A 269 24.54 -33.35 -17.05
N MET A 270 24.09 -33.02 -15.83
CA MET A 270 24.60 -33.61 -14.57
C MET A 270 23.95 -34.94 -14.18
N ASP A 271 22.79 -35.30 -14.75
CA ASP A 271 22.10 -36.56 -14.45
C ASP A 271 22.51 -37.71 -15.40
N GLU A 272 23.37 -37.45 -16.40
CA GLU A 272 23.88 -38.44 -17.36
C GLU A 272 25.29 -39.02 -17.05
N ASP A 273 25.91 -38.66 -15.91
CA ASP A 273 27.20 -39.20 -15.42
C ASP A 273 27.05 -40.20 -14.25
#